data_AF-A0A3D0VUF0-F1
#
_entry.id   AF-A0A3D0VUF0-F1
#
_cell.length_a   1.000
_cell.length_b   1.000
_cell.length_c   1.000
_cell.angle_alpha   90.00
_cell.angle_beta   90.00
_cell.angle_gamma   90.00
#
_symmetry.space_group_name_H-M   'P 1'
#
loop_
_entity.id
_entity.type
_entity.pdbx_description
1 polymer ?
#
loop_
_entity_poly.entity_id
_entity_poly.type
_entity_poly.pdbx_seq_one_letter_code
_entity_poly.pdbx_strand_id
1 'polypeptide(L)'
;MALVSSILEKFNFISSSLNNFFRDKLEIKGFPKMKNDRWKYTKTIDIFSSNQERESFDLKANLPISKLGSYDFRYLDDSFAFLSLSLVKDIDFIKMKDEKLILGNSLLKGAYFKALVIEVEGRCNIIEKFTSTEETMFFPLTYIILKRGSSLSYTKLQEHSGSVVDNTLLTLEEGSRLEMVTFSRGSRVLRNNLKVLQKTNSESTINGIYSVDKGHLDNFLRVEHLDRSRSKQKYKGIVEKGRVSFAGSIFIDRSAPGTESHQLNKTI
;
A
#
# COMPACT_ATOMS: atom_id res chain seq x y z
N MET A 1 8.36 -18.35 -12.34
CA MET A 1 7.56 -19.49 -11.89
C MET A 1 8.16 -20.16 -10.64
N ALA A 2 9.35 -20.77 -10.68
CA ALA A 2 9.93 -21.48 -9.50
C ALA A 2 9.94 -20.69 -8.16
N LEU A 3 10.29 -19.40 -8.18
CA LEU A 3 10.32 -18.58 -6.96
C LEU A 3 8.92 -18.30 -6.38
N VAL A 4 7.90 -18.13 -7.23
CA VAL A 4 6.52 -17.86 -6.77
C VAL A 4 5.96 -19.09 -6.06
N SER A 5 6.03 -20.25 -6.72
CA SER A 5 5.53 -21.50 -6.15
C SER A 5 6.24 -21.84 -4.83
N SER A 6 7.57 -21.68 -4.76
CA SER A 6 8.35 -21.90 -3.54
C SER A 6 7.93 -20.96 -2.39
N ILE A 7 7.65 -19.69 -2.67
CA ILE A 7 7.19 -18.73 -1.65
C ILE A 7 5.78 -19.06 -1.17
N LEU A 8 4.87 -19.41 -2.08
CA LEU A 8 3.49 -19.77 -1.71
C LEU A 8 3.44 -21.06 -0.90
N GLU A 9 4.25 -22.06 -1.26
CA GLU A 9 4.41 -23.29 -0.51
C GLU A 9 4.97 -23.01 0.89
N LYS A 10 6.04 -22.19 0.99
CA LYS A 10 6.63 -21.77 2.27
C LYS A 10 5.62 -21.13 3.23
N PHE A 11 4.64 -20.40 2.71
CA PHE A 11 3.64 -19.70 3.52
C PHE A 11 2.29 -20.42 3.60
N ASN A 12 2.26 -21.73 3.37
CA ASN A 12 1.07 -22.56 3.50
C ASN A 12 -0.12 -21.98 2.71
N PHE A 13 0.02 -21.91 1.39
CA PHE A 13 -1.01 -21.41 0.48
C PHE A 13 -2.40 -21.99 0.78
N ILE A 14 -3.40 -21.11 0.79
CA ILE A 14 -4.80 -21.49 0.99
C ILE A 14 -5.43 -21.72 -0.38
N SER A 15 -5.94 -22.94 -0.62
CA SER A 15 -6.67 -23.22 -1.86
C SER A 15 -8.14 -22.83 -1.73
N SER A 16 -8.47 -21.61 -2.19
CA SER A 16 -9.84 -21.14 -2.40
C SER A 16 -9.98 -20.56 -3.81
N SER A 17 -11.21 -20.31 -4.28
CA SER A 17 -11.44 -19.66 -5.58
C SER A 17 -10.72 -18.29 -5.68
N LEU A 18 -10.79 -17.49 -4.62
CA LEU A 18 -10.13 -16.17 -4.53
C LEU A 18 -8.61 -16.30 -4.58
N ASN A 19 -8.05 -17.16 -3.73
CA ASN A 19 -6.61 -17.32 -3.60
C ASN A 19 -5.98 -17.91 -4.87
N ASN A 20 -6.66 -18.88 -5.51
CA ASN A 20 -6.21 -19.46 -6.78
C ASN A 20 -6.20 -18.40 -7.90
N PHE A 21 -7.23 -17.55 -7.98
CA PHE A 21 -7.25 -16.46 -8.95
C PHE A 21 -6.04 -15.52 -8.80
N PHE A 22 -5.71 -15.11 -7.57
CA PHE A 22 -4.57 -14.21 -7.34
C PHE A 22 -3.21 -14.91 -7.41
N ARG A 23 -3.14 -16.20 -7.09
CA ARG A 23 -1.95 -17.02 -7.38
C ARG A 23 -1.66 -17.00 -8.88
N ASP A 24 -2.63 -17.29 -9.72
CA ASP A 24 -2.41 -17.39 -11.17
C ASP A 24 -1.97 -16.02 -11.73
N LYS A 25 -2.54 -14.91 -11.23
CA LYS A 25 -2.06 -13.55 -11.54
C LYS A 25 -0.62 -13.32 -11.10
N LEU A 26 -0.24 -13.76 -9.90
CA LEU A 26 1.12 -13.66 -9.39
C LEU A 26 2.12 -14.53 -10.19
N GLU A 27 1.72 -15.73 -10.61
CA GLU A 27 2.57 -16.62 -11.42
C GLU A 27 2.87 -16.03 -12.80
N ILE A 28 1.86 -15.45 -13.45
CA ILE A 28 2.00 -14.74 -14.73
C ILE A 28 2.91 -13.52 -14.56
N LYS A 29 2.66 -12.69 -13.54
CA LYS A 29 3.41 -11.45 -13.33
C LYS A 29 4.85 -11.70 -12.86
N GLY A 30 5.03 -12.69 -12.00
CA GLY A 30 6.26 -12.97 -11.28
C GLY A 30 6.66 -11.88 -10.29
N PHE A 31 7.72 -12.12 -9.51
CA PHE A 31 8.34 -11.08 -8.70
C PHE A 31 9.22 -10.16 -9.55
N PRO A 32 9.25 -8.86 -9.24
CA PRO A 32 10.03 -7.90 -9.99
C PRO A 32 11.54 -8.17 -9.84
N LYS A 33 12.28 -7.81 -10.89
CA LYS A 33 13.75 -7.89 -10.94
C LYS A 33 14.33 -6.48 -10.96
N MET A 34 15.59 -6.31 -10.59
CA MET A 34 16.30 -5.02 -10.59
C MET A 34 16.36 -4.33 -11.97
N LYS A 35 16.14 -5.07 -13.06
CA LYS A 35 16.01 -4.49 -14.42
C LYS A 35 14.67 -3.77 -14.65
N ASN A 36 13.71 -3.92 -13.74
CA ASN A 36 12.47 -3.16 -13.76
C ASN A 36 12.71 -1.78 -13.16
N ASP A 37 12.36 -0.72 -13.88
CA ASP A 37 12.63 0.67 -13.47
C ASP A 37 12.05 1.02 -12.10
N ARG A 38 10.90 0.43 -11.73
CA ARG A 38 10.24 0.67 -10.43
C ARG A 38 10.91 -0.08 -9.27
N TRP A 39 11.80 -1.03 -9.56
CA TRP A 39 12.47 -1.90 -8.59
C TRP A 39 13.99 -1.85 -8.70
N LYS A 40 14.53 -0.90 -9.46
CA LYS A 40 15.98 -0.74 -9.69
C LYS A 40 16.81 -0.60 -8.42
N TYR A 41 16.21 -0.17 -7.31
CA TYR A 41 16.89 0.06 -6.04
C TYR A 41 16.48 -0.89 -4.92
N THR A 42 15.53 -1.81 -5.18
CA THR A 42 14.94 -2.69 -4.18
C THR A 42 15.01 -4.13 -4.67
N LYS A 43 15.93 -4.90 -4.10
CA LYS A 43 16.10 -6.31 -4.48
C LYS A 43 15.01 -7.15 -3.81
N THR A 44 14.22 -7.84 -4.61
CA THR A 44 13.14 -8.71 -4.10
C THR A 44 13.64 -9.82 -3.18
N ILE A 45 14.83 -10.36 -3.43
CA ILE A 45 15.40 -11.41 -2.57
C ILE A 45 15.66 -10.90 -1.14
N ASP A 46 15.98 -9.61 -1.00
CA ASP A 46 16.18 -8.97 0.29
C ASP A 46 14.85 -8.77 1.02
N ILE A 47 13.68 -9.11 0.45
CA ILE A 47 12.41 -9.04 1.19
C ILE A 47 12.12 -10.37 1.91
N PHE A 48 12.52 -11.49 1.32
CA PHE A 48 12.16 -12.84 1.79
C PHE A 48 13.23 -13.55 2.63
N SER A 49 14.23 -12.82 3.14
CA SER A 49 15.49 -13.42 3.65
C SER A 49 15.40 -14.12 5.01
N SER A 50 14.22 -14.29 5.58
CA SER A 50 14.03 -14.87 6.92
C SER A 50 13.19 -16.16 6.89
N ASN A 51 13.55 -17.13 7.73
CA ASN A 51 12.80 -18.39 7.98
C ASN A 51 11.55 -18.14 8.84
N GLN A 52 10.71 -17.19 8.41
CA GLN A 52 9.48 -16.85 9.09
C GLN A 52 8.34 -17.73 8.57
N GLU A 53 7.54 -18.22 9.50
CA GLU A 53 6.27 -18.88 9.20
C GLU A 53 5.16 -17.83 9.05
N ARG A 54 4.09 -18.23 8.37
CA ARG A 54 2.94 -17.35 8.18
C ARG A 54 2.11 -17.26 9.47
N GLU A 55 1.73 -16.04 9.82
CA GLU A 55 0.80 -15.75 10.92
C GLU A 55 -0.58 -15.33 10.37
N SER A 56 -1.63 -15.56 11.16
CA SER A 56 -2.99 -15.12 10.80
C SER A 56 -3.24 -13.67 11.21
N PHE A 57 -4.01 -12.97 10.37
CA PHE A 57 -4.50 -11.63 10.61
C PHE A 57 -5.98 -11.62 10.20
N ASP A 58 -6.89 -11.63 11.18
CA ASP A 58 -8.33 -11.60 10.92
C ASP A 58 -8.91 -10.33 11.57
N LEU A 59 -9.46 -9.41 10.77
CA LEU A 59 -10.45 -8.47 11.26
C LEU A 59 -11.82 -9.15 11.15
N LYS A 60 -12.71 -8.92 12.13
CA LYS A 60 -13.98 -9.69 12.25
C LYS A 60 -15.00 -9.46 11.13
N ALA A 61 -14.72 -8.61 10.14
CA ALA A 61 -15.69 -8.17 9.13
C ALA A 61 -15.16 -8.43 7.70
N ASN A 62 -15.80 -9.35 6.97
CA ASN A 62 -15.33 -9.82 5.67
C ASN A 62 -16.12 -9.20 4.50
N LEU A 63 -15.42 -8.83 3.42
CA LEU A 63 -16.00 -8.46 2.13
C LEU A 63 -16.57 -9.72 1.43
N PRO A 64 -17.84 -9.73 1.00
CA PRO A 64 -18.32 -10.78 0.12
C PRO A 64 -17.55 -10.77 -1.21
N ILE A 65 -17.02 -11.92 -1.65
CA ILE A 65 -16.29 -12.08 -2.93
C ILE A 65 -17.12 -11.53 -4.11
N SER A 66 -18.44 -11.67 -4.07
CA SER A 66 -19.37 -11.15 -5.09
C SER A 66 -19.29 -9.62 -5.27
N LYS A 67 -18.83 -8.88 -4.26
CA LYS A 67 -18.65 -7.42 -4.34
C LYS A 67 -17.29 -7.00 -4.89
N LEU A 68 -16.34 -7.92 -5.07
CA LEU A 68 -15.04 -7.56 -5.65
C LEU A 68 -15.20 -6.95 -7.05
N GLY A 69 -16.11 -7.49 -7.87
CA GLY A 69 -16.35 -6.98 -9.22
C GLY A 69 -16.82 -5.52 -9.31
N SER A 70 -17.32 -4.93 -8.21
CA SER A 70 -17.77 -3.54 -8.19
C SER A 70 -16.66 -2.52 -7.93
N TYR A 71 -15.46 -2.99 -7.58
CA TYR A 71 -14.33 -2.13 -7.23
C TYR A 71 -13.36 -1.97 -8.40
N ASP A 72 -12.86 -0.74 -8.59
CA ASP A 72 -11.86 -0.45 -9.60
C ASP A 72 -10.48 -0.95 -9.13
N PHE A 73 -10.07 -2.11 -9.63
CA PHE A 73 -8.78 -2.72 -9.33
C PHE A 73 -7.72 -2.44 -10.40
N ARG A 74 -7.89 -1.45 -11.27
CA ARG A 74 -6.88 -1.12 -12.32
C ARG A 74 -5.47 -0.90 -11.76
N TYR A 75 -5.35 -0.56 -10.48
CA TYR A 75 -4.07 -0.38 -9.78
C TYR A 75 -3.59 -1.53 -8.92
N LEU A 76 -4.37 -2.61 -8.82
CA LEU A 76 -4.00 -3.80 -8.06
C LEU A 76 -2.88 -4.62 -8.74
N ASP A 77 -2.41 -4.21 -9.92
CA ASP A 77 -1.35 -4.87 -10.67
C ASP A 77 0.06 -4.72 -10.04
N ASP A 78 0.25 -5.31 -8.85
CA ASP A 78 1.52 -5.40 -8.12
C ASP A 78 1.72 -6.82 -7.59
N SER A 79 2.93 -7.37 -7.75
CA SER A 79 3.23 -8.75 -7.35
C SER A 79 3.06 -8.98 -5.85
N PHE A 80 3.33 -7.97 -5.01
CA PHE A 80 3.16 -8.10 -3.57
C PHE A 80 1.71 -7.91 -3.14
N ALA A 81 0.91 -7.14 -3.90
CA ALA A 81 -0.54 -7.10 -3.68
C ALA A 81 -1.20 -8.45 -4.01
N PHE A 82 -0.80 -9.08 -5.13
CA PHE A 82 -1.26 -10.42 -5.47
C PHE A 82 -0.76 -11.48 -4.47
N LEU A 83 0.46 -11.35 -3.96
CA LEU A 83 0.97 -12.21 -2.88
C LEU A 83 0.06 -12.13 -1.65
N SER A 84 -0.24 -10.93 -1.16
CA SER A 84 -1.15 -10.76 -0.01
C SER A 84 -2.51 -11.41 -0.27
N LEU A 85 -3.13 -11.12 -1.42
CA LEU A 85 -4.44 -11.67 -1.77
C LEU A 85 -4.44 -13.18 -1.97
N SER A 86 -3.32 -13.76 -2.42
CA SER A 86 -3.15 -15.20 -2.56
C SER A 86 -2.97 -15.91 -1.21
N LEU A 87 -2.63 -15.19 -0.15
CA LEU A 87 -2.34 -15.77 1.17
C LEU A 87 -3.32 -15.36 2.26
N VAL A 88 -4.12 -14.30 2.12
CA VAL A 88 -5.17 -14.01 3.12
C VAL A 88 -6.29 -15.06 3.08
N LYS A 89 -6.96 -15.27 4.22
CA LYS A 89 -8.14 -16.13 4.29
C LYS A 89 -9.36 -15.46 3.68
N ASP A 90 -9.56 -14.20 4.05
CA ASP A 90 -10.64 -13.33 3.59
C ASP A 90 -10.09 -11.91 3.32
N ILE A 91 -10.89 -11.07 2.69
CA ILE A 91 -10.60 -9.64 2.53
C ILE A 91 -11.45 -8.90 3.55
N ASP A 92 -10.81 -8.15 4.44
CA ASP A 92 -11.51 -7.36 5.44
C ASP A 92 -12.26 -6.20 4.78
N PHE A 93 -13.43 -5.84 5.31
CA PHE A 93 -14.24 -4.74 4.80
C PHE A 93 -14.78 -3.84 5.89
N ILE A 94 -14.58 -2.53 5.71
CA ILE A 94 -15.08 -1.50 6.62
C ILE A 94 -15.83 -0.45 5.80
N LYS A 95 -17.03 -0.08 6.26
CA LYS A 95 -17.69 1.16 5.82
C LYS A 95 -17.57 2.18 6.94
N MET A 96 -17.16 3.38 6.59
CA MET A 96 -17.02 4.48 7.54
C MET A 96 -17.90 5.66 7.16
N LYS A 97 -18.55 6.29 8.15
CA LYS A 97 -19.26 7.56 7.96
C LYS A 97 -19.11 8.48 9.17
N ASP A 98 -18.54 9.67 8.94
CA ASP A 98 -18.40 10.73 9.94
C ASP A 98 -17.71 10.27 11.24
N GLU A 99 -16.71 9.40 11.12
CA GLU A 99 -16.11 8.69 12.26
C GLU A 99 -14.59 8.55 12.16
N LYS A 100 -14.00 8.04 13.26
CA LYS A 100 -12.57 7.76 13.38
C LYS A 100 -12.33 6.25 13.50
N LEU A 101 -11.37 5.74 12.73
CA LEU A 101 -10.87 4.37 12.82
C LEU A 101 -9.40 4.37 13.24
N ILE A 102 -9.04 3.49 14.19
CA ILE A 102 -7.66 3.23 14.58
C ILE A 102 -7.35 1.77 14.31
N LEU A 103 -6.33 1.52 13.49
CA LEU A 103 -5.84 0.18 13.15
C LEU A 103 -4.44 0.02 13.73
N GLY A 104 -4.31 -0.78 14.78
CA GLY A 104 -3.01 -1.06 15.41
C GLY A 104 -2.54 -2.48 15.10
N ASN A 105 -1.32 -2.60 14.59
CA ASN A 105 -0.69 -3.89 14.29
C ASN A 105 0.65 -3.94 15.05
N SER A 106 0.68 -4.73 16.11
CA SER A 106 1.92 -5.03 16.86
C SER A 106 2.37 -6.42 16.46
N LEU A 107 3.42 -6.49 15.65
CA LEU A 107 3.92 -7.72 15.04
C LEU A 107 5.11 -8.24 15.86
N LEU A 108 5.04 -9.51 16.23
CA LEU A 108 6.03 -10.14 17.13
C LEU A 108 7.01 -11.02 16.37
N LYS A 109 6.53 -11.99 15.59
CA LYS A 109 7.37 -12.90 14.79
C LYS A 109 6.54 -13.41 13.62
N GLY A 110 7.16 -13.80 12.52
CA GLY A 110 6.46 -14.37 11.38
C GLY A 110 6.27 -13.44 10.19
N ALA A 111 5.48 -13.91 9.24
CA ALA A 111 5.08 -13.23 8.03
C ALA A 111 3.57 -12.96 8.05
N TYR A 112 3.20 -11.69 7.93
CA TYR A 112 1.84 -11.21 8.04
C TYR A 112 1.34 -10.71 6.68
N PHE A 113 0.15 -11.16 6.28
CA PHE A 113 -0.53 -10.76 5.05
C PHE A 113 -1.87 -10.14 5.42
N LYS A 114 -2.17 -8.97 4.87
CA LYS A 114 -3.42 -8.26 5.14
C LYS A 114 -4.03 -7.80 3.83
N ALA A 115 -5.34 -7.90 3.69
CA ALA A 115 -6.11 -7.32 2.61
C ALA A 115 -7.34 -6.64 3.20
N LEU A 116 -7.42 -5.32 3.07
CA LEU A 116 -8.48 -4.50 3.66
C LEU A 116 -9.05 -3.54 2.62
N VAL A 117 -10.38 -3.47 2.56
CA VAL A 117 -11.13 -2.50 1.76
C VAL A 117 -11.91 -1.58 2.70
N ILE A 118 -11.82 -0.27 2.50
CA ILE A 118 -12.51 0.73 3.30
C ILE A 118 -13.31 1.64 2.37
N GLU A 119 -14.63 1.72 2.56
CA GLU A 119 -15.47 2.76 1.96
C GLU A 119 -15.64 3.92 2.95
N VAL A 120 -15.40 5.14 2.48
CA VAL A 120 -15.48 6.35 3.30
C VAL A 120 -16.56 7.26 2.75
N GLU A 121 -17.58 7.51 3.59
CA GLU A 121 -18.62 8.52 3.40
C GLU A 121 -18.46 9.65 4.42
N GLY A 122 -18.94 10.86 4.10
CA GLY A 122 -18.82 12.00 5.01
C GLY A 122 -17.37 12.41 5.31
N ARG A 123 -17.09 12.80 6.57
CA ARG A 123 -15.77 13.27 7.02
C ARG A 123 -15.15 12.30 8.02
N CYS A 124 -14.15 11.54 7.59
CA CYS A 124 -13.55 10.48 8.41
C CYS A 124 -12.07 10.74 8.74
N ASN A 125 -11.58 10.03 9.75
CA ASN A 125 -10.17 9.99 10.12
C ASN A 125 -9.70 8.54 10.31
N ILE A 126 -8.59 8.17 9.68
CA ILE A 126 -7.96 6.86 9.87
C ILE A 126 -6.56 7.06 10.42
N ILE A 127 -6.24 6.34 11.49
CA ILE A 127 -4.88 6.19 11.99
C ILE A 127 -4.49 4.72 11.89
N GLU A 128 -3.48 4.43 11.10
CA GLU A 128 -2.92 3.09 10.97
C GLU A 128 -1.51 3.06 11.54
N LYS A 129 -1.26 2.15 12.48
CA LYS A 129 0.03 1.97 13.14
C LYS A 129 0.54 0.55 12.89
N PHE A 130 1.79 0.47 12.46
CA PHE A 130 2.56 -0.76 12.31
C PHE A 130 3.80 -0.67 13.19
N THR A 131 3.92 -1.59 14.14
CA THR A 131 5.10 -1.69 15.01
C THR A 131 5.63 -3.11 15.06
N SER A 132 6.95 -3.29 14.89
CA SER A 132 7.63 -4.55 15.20
C SER A 132 8.99 -4.33 15.85
N THR A 133 9.29 -5.14 16.87
CA THR A 133 10.59 -5.15 17.55
C THR A 133 11.54 -6.22 17.02
N GLU A 134 11.02 -7.19 16.26
CA GLU A 134 11.76 -8.32 15.71
C GLU A 134 11.77 -8.28 14.16
N GLU A 135 12.58 -9.16 13.56
CA GLU A 135 12.67 -9.31 12.11
C GLU A 135 11.44 -10.04 11.51
N THR A 136 10.33 -9.33 11.42
CA THR A 136 9.06 -9.79 10.82
C THR A 136 8.98 -9.47 9.32
N MET A 137 8.07 -10.14 8.60
CA MET A 137 7.65 -9.73 7.25
C MET A 137 6.21 -9.24 7.27
N PHE A 138 5.91 -8.14 6.60
CA PHE A 138 4.54 -7.61 6.54
C PHE A 138 4.18 -7.12 5.14
N PHE A 139 3.04 -7.61 4.64
CA PHE A 139 2.55 -7.33 3.30
C PHE A 139 1.10 -6.81 3.36
N PRO A 140 0.87 -5.56 3.81
CA PRO A 140 -0.47 -5.01 3.83
C PRO A 140 -0.89 -4.54 2.44
N LEU A 141 -2.11 -4.92 2.07
CA LEU A 141 -2.88 -4.32 0.99
C LEU A 141 -4.07 -3.58 1.61
N THR A 142 -4.11 -2.26 1.43
CA THR A 142 -5.24 -1.43 1.85
C THR A 142 -5.80 -0.69 0.65
N TYR A 143 -7.09 -0.85 0.38
CA TYR A 143 -7.81 -0.10 -0.64
C TYR A 143 -8.87 0.79 0.02
N ILE A 144 -8.75 2.10 -0.15
CA ILE A 144 -9.69 3.08 0.39
C ILE A 144 -10.44 3.77 -0.76
N ILE A 145 -11.76 3.82 -0.66
CA ILE A 145 -12.63 4.50 -1.61
C ILE A 145 -13.33 5.65 -0.90
N LEU A 146 -12.96 6.88 -1.24
CA LEU A 146 -13.68 8.08 -0.78
C LEU A 146 -14.86 8.31 -1.71
N LYS A 147 -16.07 8.24 -1.16
CA LYS A 147 -17.30 8.52 -1.93
C LYS A 147 -17.36 10.01 -2.30
N ARG A 148 -18.31 10.33 -3.19
CA ARG A 148 -18.51 11.68 -3.73
C ARG A 148 -18.61 12.71 -2.60
N GLY A 149 -17.78 13.76 -2.68
CA GLY A 149 -17.76 14.85 -1.69
C GLY A 149 -17.20 14.47 -0.31
N SER A 150 -16.71 13.24 -0.10
CA SER A 150 -16.15 12.81 1.19
C SER A 150 -14.76 13.37 1.44
N SER A 151 -14.39 13.48 2.72
CA SER A 151 -13.05 13.91 3.13
C SER A 151 -12.42 12.89 4.08
N LEU A 152 -11.15 12.58 3.87
CA LEU A 152 -10.38 11.68 4.73
C LEU A 152 -9.08 12.33 5.19
N SER A 153 -8.87 12.35 6.51
CA SER A 153 -7.54 12.45 7.10
C SER A 153 -6.99 11.04 7.33
N TYR A 154 -5.85 10.70 6.76
CA TYR A 154 -5.24 9.38 6.88
C TYR A 154 -3.78 9.47 7.36
N THR A 155 -3.54 9.03 8.59
CA THR A 155 -2.21 8.98 9.18
C THR A 155 -1.71 7.54 9.23
N LYS A 156 -0.50 7.31 8.71
CA LYS A 156 0.19 6.03 8.78
C LYS A 156 1.49 6.18 9.58
N LEU A 157 1.65 5.35 10.61
CA LEU A 157 2.84 5.29 11.46
C LEU A 157 3.51 3.93 11.26
N GLN A 158 4.71 3.92 10.70
CA GLN A 158 5.44 2.70 10.36
C GLN A 158 6.79 2.69 11.09
N GLU A 159 6.94 1.78 12.04
CA GLU A 159 8.21 1.51 12.71
C GLU A 159 8.40 -0.01 12.77
N HIS A 160 9.34 -0.52 11.98
CA HIS A 160 9.39 -1.96 11.75
C HIS A 160 10.83 -2.41 11.61
N SER A 161 11.19 -3.52 12.25
CA SER A 161 12.59 -3.97 12.23
C SER A 161 12.91 -4.87 11.02
N GLY A 162 11.92 -5.60 10.50
CA GLY A 162 12.08 -6.52 9.37
C GLY A 162 11.74 -5.93 7.99
N SER A 163 11.04 -6.69 7.15
CA SER A 163 10.67 -6.29 5.77
C SER A 163 9.19 -5.96 5.64
N VAL A 164 8.88 -4.84 4.97
CA VAL A 164 7.50 -4.40 4.71
C VAL A 164 7.36 -4.02 3.25
N VAL A 165 6.32 -4.56 2.58
CA VAL A 165 5.87 -4.05 1.28
C VAL A 165 4.41 -3.62 1.41
N ASP A 166 4.24 -2.33 1.67
CA ASP A 166 2.95 -1.70 1.83
C ASP A 166 2.36 -1.34 0.48
N ASN A 167 1.16 -1.85 0.19
CA ASN A 167 0.36 -1.47 -0.96
C ASN A 167 -0.88 -0.71 -0.48
N THR A 168 -0.91 0.59 -0.76
CA THR A 168 -2.06 1.44 -0.47
C THR A 168 -2.64 1.97 -1.78
N LEU A 169 -3.90 1.65 -2.03
CA LEU A 169 -4.69 2.13 -3.16
C LEU A 169 -5.73 3.12 -2.63
N LEU A 170 -5.87 4.28 -3.26
CA LEU A 170 -6.95 5.23 -2.98
C LEU A 170 -7.69 5.60 -4.26
N THR A 171 -9.02 5.52 -4.20
CA THR A 171 -9.90 6.09 -5.23
C THR A 171 -10.67 7.26 -4.63
N LEU A 172 -10.44 8.44 -5.19
CA LEU A 172 -11.12 9.67 -4.85
C LEU A 172 -12.23 9.91 -5.86
N GLU A 173 -13.47 9.66 -5.46
CA GLU A 173 -14.65 10.02 -6.25
C GLU A 173 -14.77 11.55 -6.40
N GLU A 174 -15.71 11.98 -7.23
CA GLU A 174 -15.89 13.39 -7.57
C GLU A 174 -16.00 14.29 -6.33
N GLY A 175 -15.22 15.39 -6.32
CA GLY A 175 -15.23 16.39 -5.25
C GLY A 175 -14.69 15.92 -3.90
N SER A 176 -14.12 14.70 -3.81
CA SER A 176 -13.57 14.18 -2.56
C SER A 176 -12.18 14.76 -2.23
N ARG A 177 -11.79 14.70 -0.95
CA ARG A 177 -10.57 15.31 -0.43
C ARG A 177 -9.77 14.34 0.44
N LEU A 178 -8.48 14.20 0.16
CA LEU A 178 -7.55 13.39 0.94
C LEU A 178 -6.47 14.26 1.57
N GLU A 179 -6.26 14.10 2.87
CA GLU A 179 -5.05 14.53 3.57
C GLU A 179 -4.36 13.31 4.15
N MET A 180 -3.19 12.97 3.62
CA MET A 180 -2.44 11.80 4.04
C MET A 180 -1.08 12.19 4.62
N VAL A 181 -0.71 11.59 5.74
CA VAL A 181 0.63 11.69 6.32
C VAL A 181 1.16 10.30 6.60
N THR A 182 2.32 9.95 6.04
CA THR A 182 3.03 8.71 6.35
C THR A 182 4.33 9.02 7.06
N PHE A 183 4.51 8.44 8.24
CA PHE A 183 5.76 8.45 8.99
C PHE A 183 6.42 7.08 8.90
N SER A 184 7.66 7.04 8.42
CA SER A 184 8.42 5.81 8.24
C SER A 184 9.75 5.88 8.99
N ARG A 185 9.98 4.94 9.92
CA ARG A 185 11.26 4.78 10.62
C ARG A 185 11.92 3.47 10.22
N GLY A 186 13.24 3.52 10.06
CA GLY A 186 14.09 2.50 9.43
C GLY A 186 13.73 1.04 9.72
N SER A 187 13.91 0.21 8.71
CA SER A 187 13.62 -1.23 8.68
C SER A 187 14.67 -1.93 7.81
N ARG A 188 14.71 -3.28 7.78
CA ARG A 188 15.58 -3.98 6.83
C ARG A 188 15.26 -3.59 5.38
N VAL A 189 13.98 -3.68 5.02
CA VAL A 189 13.42 -3.15 3.76
C VAL A 189 12.02 -2.61 4.07
N LEU A 190 11.72 -1.35 3.77
CA LEU A 190 10.37 -0.79 3.80
C LEU A 190 10.08 -0.19 2.45
N ARG A 191 9.14 -0.79 1.73
CA ARG A 191 8.66 -0.26 0.46
C ARG A 191 7.21 0.18 0.61
N ASN A 192 6.97 1.46 0.36
CA ASN A 192 5.63 2.02 0.26
C ASN A 192 5.24 2.14 -1.20
N ASN A 193 4.15 1.50 -1.59
CA ASN A 193 3.52 1.64 -2.89
C ASN A 193 2.17 2.36 -2.70
N LEU A 194 2.17 3.68 -2.89
CA LEU A 194 0.97 4.50 -2.82
C LEU A 194 0.46 4.82 -4.23
N LYS A 195 -0.78 4.45 -4.53
CA LYS A 195 -1.44 4.77 -5.80
C LYS A 195 -2.75 5.50 -5.52
N VAL A 196 -2.91 6.68 -6.10
CA VAL A 196 -4.09 7.52 -5.92
C VAL A 196 -4.74 7.81 -7.27
N LEU A 197 -6.00 7.41 -7.43
CA LEU A 197 -6.84 7.75 -8.57
C LEU A 197 -7.76 8.91 -8.20
N GLN A 198 -7.65 10.00 -8.95
CA GLN A 198 -8.41 11.23 -8.73
C GLN A 198 -9.41 11.44 -9.85
N LYS A 199 -10.71 11.38 -9.50
CA LYS A 199 -11.80 11.78 -10.41
C LYS A 199 -11.98 13.30 -10.41
N THR A 200 -12.97 13.77 -11.19
CA THR A 200 -13.30 15.18 -11.36
C THR A 200 -13.33 15.97 -10.05
N ASN A 201 -12.67 17.12 -10.02
CA ASN A 201 -12.67 18.06 -8.89
C ASN A 201 -12.19 17.49 -7.53
N SER A 202 -11.53 16.32 -7.52
CA SER A 202 -10.95 15.76 -6.31
C SER A 202 -9.61 16.41 -5.94
N GLU A 203 -9.25 16.38 -4.67
CA GLU A 203 -8.03 16.97 -4.13
C GLU A 203 -7.26 16.00 -3.24
N SER A 204 -5.93 15.99 -3.35
CA SER A 204 -5.08 15.26 -2.40
C SER A 204 -3.89 16.09 -1.91
N THR A 205 -3.61 15.98 -0.61
CA THR A 205 -2.35 16.41 0.00
C THR A 205 -1.69 15.18 0.62
N ILE A 206 -0.50 14.82 0.13
CA ILE A 206 0.21 13.59 0.48
C ILE A 206 1.58 13.95 1.05
N ASN A 207 1.75 13.78 2.35
CA ASN A 207 2.99 14.08 3.03
C ASN A 207 3.68 12.79 3.48
N GLY A 208 4.98 12.69 3.20
CA GLY A 208 5.84 11.63 3.71
C GLY A 208 6.94 12.20 4.58
N ILE A 209 7.13 11.64 5.78
CA ILE A 209 8.23 11.96 6.68
C ILE A 209 8.96 10.66 6.97
N TYR A 210 10.28 10.64 6.78
CA TYR A 210 11.07 9.45 7.06
C TYR A 210 12.39 9.72 7.76
N SER A 211 12.81 8.75 8.57
CA SER A 211 14.11 8.72 9.23
C SER A 211 14.71 7.34 9.09
N VAL A 212 15.88 7.24 8.46
CA VAL A 212 16.52 5.96 8.15
C VAL A 212 17.95 5.95 8.69
N ASP A 213 18.15 5.23 9.80
CA ASP A 213 19.49 4.94 10.32
C ASP A 213 20.17 3.85 9.47
N LYS A 214 19.47 2.72 9.28
CA LYS A 214 19.96 1.52 8.57
C LYS A 214 18.89 0.93 7.67
N GLY A 215 19.34 0.05 6.77
CA GLY A 215 18.49 -0.68 5.83
C GLY A 215 18.06 0.17 4.65
N HIS A 216 16.88 -0.13 4.08
CA HIS A 216 16.42 0.46 2.83
C HIS A 216 14.96 0.89 2.90
N LEU A 217 14.70 2.17 2.60
CA LEU A 217 13.35 2.72 2.46
C LEU A 217 13.10 3.13 1.01
N ASP A 218 11.99 2.67 0.45
CA ASP A 218 11.61 2.95 -0.92
C ASP A 218 10.18 3.48 -0.98
N ASN A 219 10.03 4.75 -1.33
CA ASN A 219 8.72 5.38 -1.51
C ASN A 219 8.39 5.45 -2.99
N PHE A 220 7.45 4.63 -3.43
CA PHE A 220 6.84 4.69 -4.75
C PHE A 220 5.45 5.34 -4.65
N LEU A 221 5.26 6.42 -5.39
CA LEU A 221 4.02 7.18 -5.46
C LEU A 221 3.55 7.28 -6.91
N ARG A 222 2.27 6.98 -7.14
CA ARG A 222 1.57 7.30 -8.39
C ARG A 222 0.31 8.08 -8.09
N VAL A 223 0.14 9.23 -8.74
CA VAL A 223 -1.12 9.97 -8.75
C VAL A 223 -1.63 10.05 -10.18
N GLU A 224 -2.86 9.64 -10.42
CA GLU A 224 -3.52 9.74 -11.71
C GLU A 224 -4.73 10.66 -11.64
N HIS A 225 -4.76 11.65 -12.52
CA HIS A 225 -5.78 12.67 -12.62
C HIS A 225 -6.66 12.41 -13.85
N LEU A 226 -7.94 12.08 -13.62
CA LEU A 226 -8.88 11.83 -14.71
C LEU A 226 -9.54 13.11 -15.25
N ASP A 227 -9.76 14.12 -14.40
CA ASP A 227 -10.34 15.41 -14.79
C ASP A 227 -10.19 16.45 -13.67
N ARG A 228 -9.90 17.72 -14.02
CA ARG A 228 -9.94 18.93 -13.15
C ARG A 228 -9.59 18.71 -11.68
N SER A 229 -8.53 17.98 -11.38
CA SER A 229 -8.20 17.56 -10.02
C SER A 229 -6.85 18.10 -9.59
N ARG A 230 -6.64 18.22 -8.28
CA ARG A 230 -5.44 18.84 -7.72
C ARG A 230 -4.69 17.91 -6.78
N SER A 231 -3.37 17.97 -6.80
CA SER A 231 -2.57 17.17 -5.88
C SER A 231 -1.29 17.87 -5.43
N LYS A 232 -0.95 17.72 -4.15
CA LYS A 232 0.29 18.23 -3.56
C LYS A 232 1.00 17.10 -2.83
N GLN A 233 2.24 16.81 -3.18
CA GLN A 233 3.03 15.77 -2.55
C GLN A 233 4.34 16.31 -2.00
N LYS A 234 4.61 16.03 -0.73
CA LYS A 234 5.79 16.53 -0.04
C LYS A 234 6.42 15.43 0.79
N TYR A 235 7.61 15.01 0.38
CA TYR A 235 8.41 14.04 1.08
C TYR A 235 9.65 14.71 1.68
N LYS A 236 9.89 14.45 2.95
CA LYS A 236 11.06 14.92 3.67
C LYS A 236 11.64 13.78 4.50
N GLY A 237 12.96 13.70 4.56
CA GLY A 237 13.55 12.80 5.53
C GLY A 237 15.03 12.98 5.73
N ILE A 238 15.52 12.24 6.73
CA ILE A 238 16.89 12.27 7.21
C ILE A 238 17.47 10.87 7.05
N VAL A 239 18.67 10.78 6.49
CA VAL A 239 19.34 9.49 6.21
C VAL A 239 20.74 9.52 6.78
N GLU A 240 21.07 8.54 7.63
CA GLU A 240 22.44 8.40 8.18
C GLU A 240 23.26 7.34 7.41
N LYS A 241 23.00 6.04 7.65
CA LYS A 241 23.75 4.93 7.03
C LYS A 241 22.88 4.06 6.12
N GLY A 242 21.58 4.33 6.06
CA GLY A 242 20.63 3.60 5.24
C GLY A 242 20.61 4.08 3.79
N ARG A 243 19.69 3.49 3.02
CA ARG A 243 19.43 3.87 1.63
C ARG A 243 17.98 4.32 1.50
N VAL A 244 17.77 5.39 0.75
CA VAL A 244 16.42 5.87 0.44
C VAL A 244 16.27 6.03 -1.06
N SER A 245 15.16 5.53 -1.60
CA SER A 245 14.68 5.89 -2.92
C SER A 245 13.29 6.54 -2.82
N PHE A 246 13.08 7.53 -3.67
CA PHE A 246 11.77 8.13 -3.90
C PHE A 246 11.51 8.15 -5.40
N ALA A 247 10.39 7.57 -5.82
CA ALA A 247 9.93 7.52 -7.20
C ALA A 247 8.47 7.97 -7.24
N GLY A 248 8.24 9.21 -7.68
CA GLY A 248 6.90 9.77 -7.84
C GLY A 248 6.54 9.95 -9.31
N SER A 249 5.38 9.45 -9.72
CA SER A 249 4.84 9.58 -11.08
C SER A 249 3.47 10.25 -11.07
N ILE A 250 3.29 11.26 -11.91
CA ILE A 250 2.01 11.95 -12.11
C ILE A 250 1.52 11.62 -13.51
N PHE A 251 0.30 11.09 -13.61
CA PHE A 251 -0.39 10.83 -14.86
C PHE A 251 -1.59 11.76 -14.95
N ILE A 252 -1.72 12.46 -16.07
CA ILE A 252 -2.84 13.36 -16.35
C ILE A 252 -3.52 12.83 -17.61
N ASP A 253 -4.80 12.52 -17.51
CA ASP A 253 -5.58 12.12 -18.68
C ASP A 253 -5.56 13.23 -19.73
N ARG A 254 -5.51 12.86 -21.02
CA ARG A 254 -5.44 13.83 -22.12
C ARG A 254 -6.63 14.80 -22.13
N SER A 255 -7.75 14.39 -21.55
CA SER A 255 -9.00 15.14 -21.47
C SER A 255 -9.22 15.86 -20.14
N ALA A 256 -8.19 15.99 -19.28
CA ALA A 256 -8.29 16.55 -17.93
C ALA A 256 -7.81 18.02 -17.81
N PRO A 257 -8.57 19.02 -18.31
CA PRO A 257 -8.17 20.42 -18.23
C PRO A 257 -8.09 20.91 -16.79
N GLY A 258 -7.28 21.94 -16.53
CA GLY A 258 -7.20 22.59 -15.21
C GLY A 258 -6.68 21.71 -14.08
N THR A 259 -6.04 20.58 -14.42
CA THR A 259 -5.34 19.73 -13.46
C THR A 259 -4.08 20.43 -12.96
N GLU A 260 -3.86 20.42 -11.65
CA GLU A 260 -2.65 20.96 -11.03
C GLU A 260 -1.99 19.90 -10.15
N SER A 261 -0.67 19.76 -10.26
CA SER A 261 0.07 18.82 -9.42
C SER A 261 1.44 19.38 -9.06
N HIS A 262 1.80 19.27 -7.78
CA HIS A 262 3.11 19.70 -7.27
C HIS A 262 3.73 18.59 -6.43
N GLN A 263 4.93 18.15 -6.82
CA GLN A 263 5.70 17.15 -6.09
C GLN A 263 7.04 17.72 -5.63
N LEU A 264 7.35 17.55 -4.35
CA LEU A 264 8.63 17.89 -3.76
C LEU A 264 9.14 16.73 -2.90
N ASN A 265 10.38 16.30 -3.14
CA ASN A 265 11.12 15.43 -2.24
C ASN A 265 12.42 16.12 -1.82
N LYS A 266 12.68 16.17 -0.51
CA LYS A 266 13.93 16.69 0.05
C LYS A 266 14.48 15.72 1.08
N THR A 267 15.58 15.08 0.75
CA THR A 267 16.35 14.23 1.66
C THR A 267 17.53 15.02 2.20
N ILE A 268 17.77 14.91 3.50
CA ILE A 268 18.91 15.49 4.22
C ILE A 268 19.83 14.34 4.64
#